data_AF-A0A959X3A6-F1
#
_entry.id   AF-A0A959X3A6-F1
#
_cell.length_a   1.000
_cell.length_b   1.000
_cell.length_c   1.000
_cell.angle_alpha   90.00
_cell.angle_beta   90.00
_cell.angle_gamma   90.00
#
_symmetry.space_group_name_H-M   'P 1'
#
loop_
_entity.id
_entity.type
_entity.pdbx_description
1 polymer ?
#
loop_
_entity_poly.entity_id
_entity_poly.type
_entity_poly.pdbx_seq_one_letter_code
_entity_poly.pdbx_strand_id
1 'polypeptide(L)'
;MLDISDLGYRLVEYFEYRAAVLNDHIRHNLMTASEAEELFNSIVEENCTSSLDIRNREGVLVAVDYKVRGGVDVRVPMNKQKGAKRAPAFLTGMINIMFSRELRGLIFEDDPRRLPVVDHEGELLAAMSRRLDGAFPSSVNPRALWEIKEYYYTTTFGSKISDAVYISQLDGHERHEIVAKTGQPIDLYLFVDAYDTWWTKGKAYLCRLIDAVNKGVIDEVVVGTECLDAIPRIVHSW
;
A
#
# COMPACT_ATOMS: atom_id res chain seq x y z
N MET A 1 -17.74 41.85 -6.35
CA MET A 1 -16.51 41.07 -6.09
C MET A 1 -16.71 40.47 -4.71
N LEU A 2 -16.85 39.15 -4.60
CA LEU A 2 -16.93 38.50 -3.29
C LEU A 2 -15.54 38.58 -2.66
N ASP A 3 -15.45 39.21 -1.50
CA ASP A 3 -14.22 39.28 -0.71
C ASP A 3 -13.93 37.86 -0.20
N ILE A 4 -12.86 37.24 -0.72
CA ILE A 4 -12.50 35.87 -0.37
C ILE A 4 -11.92 35.90 1.05
N SER A 5 -12.54 35.16 1.97
CA SER A 5 -12.01 35.00 3.33
C SER A 5 -10.65 34.29 3.32
N ASP A 6 -9.86 34.42 4.39
CA ASP A 6 -8.62 33.65 4.58
C ASP A 6 -8.79 32.15 4.30
N LEU A 7 -9.91 31.57 4.76
CA LEU A 7 -10.28 30.19 4.47
C LEU A 7 -10.43 29.93 2.97
N GLY A 8 -11.04 30.86 2.23
CA GLY A 8 -11.19 30.74 0.79
C GLY A 8 -9.86 30.74 0.04
N TYR A 9 -8.89 31.58 0.45
CA TYR A 9 -7.54 31.57 -0.12
C TYR A 9 -6.84 30.22 0.12
N ARG A 10 -6.87 29.73 1.36
CA ARG A 10 -6.27 28.44 1.73
C ARG A 10 -6.88 27.26 0.96
N LEU A 11 -8.18 27.30 0.68
CA LEU A 11 -8.85 26.28 -0.13
C LEU A 11 -8.39 26.31 -1.58
N VAL A 12 -8.22 27.50 -2.17
CA VAL A 12 -7.69 27.64 -3.54
C VAL A 12 -6.26 27.11 -3.60
N GLU A 13 -5.38 27.54 -2.69
CA GLU A 13 -3.99 27.05 -2.60
C GLU A 13 -3.95 25.52 -2.47
N TYR A 14 -4.81 24.94 -1.63
CA TYR A 14 -4.88 23.50 -1.48
C TYR A 14 -5.33 22.78 -2.77
N PHE A 15 -6.31 23.34 -3.49
CA PHE A 15 -6.76 22.76 -4.74
C PHE A 15 -5.71 22.85 -5.85
N GLU A 16 -4.95 23.94 -5.90
CA GLU A 16 -3.81 24.11 -6.80
C GLU A 16 -2.69 23.11 -6.47
N TYR A 17 -2.30 23.02 -5.19
CA TYR A 17 -1.35 22.03 -4.71
C TYR A 17 -1.78 20.60 -5.09
N ARG A 18 -3.01 20.22 -4.77
CA ARG A 18 -3.53 18.89 -5.08
C ARG A 18 -3.52 18.61 -6.58
N ALA A 19 -3.90 19.60 -7.40
CA ALA A 19 -3.85 19.48 -8.85
C ALA A 19 -2.41 19.29 -9.36
N ALA A 20 -1.43 20.01 -8.82
CA ALA A 20 -0.02 19.83 -9.17
C ALA A 20 0.45 18.41 -8.81
N VAL A 21 0.23 17.96 -7.56
CA VAL A 21 0.59 16.60 -7.12
C VAL A 21 -0.04 15.53 -8.03
N LEU A 22 -1.31 15.68 -8.40
CA LEU A 22 -1.99 14.73 -9.29
C LEU A 22 -1.36 14.68 -10.69
N ASN A 23 -1.18 15.84 -11.33
CA ASN A 23 -0.79 15.89 -12.73
C ASN A 23 0.71 15.73 -12.94
N ASP A 24 1.53 16.22 -12.01
CA ASP A 24 2.98 16.34 -12.16
C ASP A 24 3.74 15.25 -11.39
N HIS A 25 3.07 14.53 -10.46
CA HIS A 25 3.68 13.43 -9.71
C HIS A 25 2.91 12.11 -9.87
N ILE A 26 1.67 12.03 -9.38
CA ILE A 26 0.90 10.77 -9.33
C ILE A 26 0.73 10.15 -10.72
N ARG A 27 0.34 10.96 -11.71
CA ARG A 27 0.14 10.48 -13.08
C ARG A 27 1.37 9.76 -13.64
N HIS A 28 2.56 10.26 -13.33
CA HIS A 28 3.81 9.79 -13.90
C HIS A 28 4.35 8.54 -13.21
N ASN A 29 3.93 8.27 -11.96
CA ASN A 29 4.35 7.09 -11.22
C ASN A 29 3.38 5.90 -11.36
N LEU A 30 2.16 6.13 -11.82
CA LEU A 30 1.20 5.05 -12.08
C LEU A 30 1.63 4.18 -13.27
N MET A 31 1.54 2.86 -13.12
CA MET A 31 1.92 1.89 -14.15
C MET A 31 0.72 1.24 -14.81
N THR A 32 0.87 0.90 -16.09
CA THR A 32 0.08 -0.12 -16.76
C THR A 32 0.46 -1.53 -16.28
N ALA A 33 -0.35 -2.53 -16.63
CA ALA A 33 -0.04 -3.92 -16.29
C ALA A 33 1.32 -4.39 -16.84
N SER A 34 1.68 -3.94 -18.05
CA SER A 34 2.94 -4.30 -18.72
C SER A 34 4.14 -3.67 -18.02
N GLU A 35 4.06 -2.38 -17.71
CA GLU A 35 5.12 -1.65 -17.00
C GLU A 35 5.35 -2.24 -15.61
N ALA A 36 4.27 -2.58 -14.89
CA ALA A 36 4.36 -3.21 -13.58
C ALA A 36 4.97 -4.62 -13.65
N GLU A 37 4.65 -5.40 -14.69
CA GLU A 37 5.26 -6.71 -14.92
C GLU A 37 6.76 -6.60 -15.20
N GLU A 38 7.15 -5.68 -16.09
CA GLU A 38 8.55 -5.41 -16.42
C GLU A 38 9.35 -4.99 -15.19
N LEU A 39 8.83 -4.02 -14.42
CA LEU A 39 9.49 -3.54 -13.20
C LEU A 39 9.57 -4.62 -12.11
N PHE A 40 8.49 -5.38 -11.91
CA PHE A 40 8.49 -6.49 -10.96
C PHE A 40 9.56 -7.53 -11.31
N ASN A 41 9.67 -7.90 -12.59
CA ASN A 41 10.66 -8.86 -13.05
C ASN A 41 12.10 -8.35 -12.84
N SER A 42 12.37 -7.07 -13.13
CA SER A 42 13.66 -6.43 -12.85
C SER A 42 13.99 -6.45 -11.35
N ILE A 43 13.03 -6.12 -10.47
CA ILE A 43 13.22 -6.18 -9.03
C ILE A 43 13.53 -7.60 -8.56
N VAL A 44 12.83 -8.60 -9.08
CA VAL A 44 13.10 -10.01 -8.77
C VAL A 44 14.51 -10.40 -9.19
N GLU A 45 14.94 -10.05 -10.40
CA GLU A 45 16.27 -10.37 -10.92
C GLU A 45 17.39 -9.76 -10.06
N GLU A 46 17.23 -8.49 -9.70
CA GLU A 46 18.22 -7.73 -8.93
C GLU A 46 18.29 -8.18 -7.46
N ASN A 47 17.13 -8.42 -6.84
CA ASN A 47 17.02 -8.54 -5.39
C ASN A 47 16.82 -9.96 -4.89
N CYS A 48 16.48 -10.92 -5.74
CA CYS A 48 16.24 -12.30 -5.32
C CYS A 48 17.37 -13.24 -5.76
N THR A 49 17.52 -14.34 -5.03
CA THR A 49 18.51 -15.40 -5.32
C THR A 49 17.87 -16.67 -5.87
N SER A 50 16.63 -16.95 -5.48
CA SER A 50 15.85 -18.08 -5.96
C SER A 50 14.38 -17.85 -5.72
N SER A 51 13.53 -18.57 -6.45
CA SER A 51 12.09 -18.61 -6.25
C SER A 51 11.60 -20.05 -6.06
N LEU A 52 10.47 -20.20 -5.37
CA LEU A 52 9.76 -21.46 -5.18
C LEU A 52 8.28 -21.30 -5.50
N ASP A 53 7.81 -22.07 -6.47
CA ASP A 53 6.39 -22.15 -6.83
C ASP A 53 5.58 -22.77 -5.69
N ILE A 54 4.58 -22.06 -5.20
CA ILE A 54 3.61 -22.56 -4.22
C ILE A 54 2.33 -22.95 -4.95
N ARG A 55 1.98 -24.24 -4.93
CA ARG A 55 0.81 -24.79 -5.63
C ARG A 55 -0.25 -25.28 -4.64
N ASN A 56 -1.53 -25.14 -4.99
CA ASN A 56 -2.62 -25.72 -4.21
C ASN A 56 -2.71 -27.24 -4.43
N ARG A 57 -3.68 -27.90 -3.76
CA ARG A 57 -3.92 -29.35 -3.88
C ARG A 57 -4.26 -29.81 -5.31
N GLU A 58 -4.70 -28.90 -6.18
CA GLU A 58 -5.04 -29.14 -7.58
C GLU A 58 -3.87 -28.85 -8.53
N GLY A 59 -2.68 -28.51 -8.00
CA GLY A 59 -1.49 -28.19 -8.79
C GLY A 59 -1.47 -26.77 -9.38
N VAL A 60 -2.46 -25.93 -9.05
CA VAL A 60 -2.54 -24.54 -9.51
C VAL A 60 -1.54 -23.70 -8.70
N LEU A 61 -0.63 -22.99 -9.39
CA LEU A 61 0.33 -22.05 -8.78
C LEU A 61 -0.41 -20.93 -8.07
N VAL A 62 -0.45 -20.85 -6.74
CA VAL A 62 -1.20 -19.82 -5.98
C VAL A 62 -0.33 -18.66 -5.49
N ALA A 63 0.98 -18.88 -5.36
CA ALA A 63 1.96 -17.87 -4.96
C ALA A 63 3.37 -18.29 -5.39
N VAL A 64 4.32 -17.39 -5.28
CA VAL A 64 5.75 -17.66 -5.43
C VAL A 64 6.47 -17.14 -4.18
N ASP A 65 7.27 -17.98 -3.55
CA ASP A 65 8.16 -17.56 -2.46
C ASP A 65 9.51 -17.15 -3.05
N TYR A 66 10.01 -15.98 -2.65
CA TYR A 66 11.29 -15.45 -3.11
C TYR A 66 12.28 -15.35 -1.96
N LYS A 67 13.51 -15.83 -2.20
CA LYS A 67 14.65 -15.62 -1.31
C LYS A 67 15.31 -14.29 -1.61
N VAL A 68 15.07 -13.31 -0.76
CA VAL A 68 15.56 -11.93 -0.93
C VAL A 68 17.00 -11.80 -0.44
N ARG A 69 17.87 -11.16 -1.24
CA ARG A 69 19.28 -10.92 -0.91
C ARG A 69 19.38 -10.02 0.32
N GLY A 70 19.93 -10.56 1.41
CA GLY A 70 20.12 -9.82 2.66
C GLY A 70 18.83 -9.54 3.43
N GLY A 71 17.68 -10.06 2.98
CA GLY A 71 16.38 -9.91 3.62
C GLY A 71 15.83 -11.24 4.14
N VAL A 72 14.57 -11.21 4.59
CA VAL A 72 13.79 -12.42 4.88
C VAL A 72 13.09 -12.92 3.61
N ASP A 73 12.75 -14.21 3.57
CA ASP A 73 11.97 -14.76 2.45
C ASP A 73 10.57 -14.12 2.44
N VAL A 74 10.07 -13.79 1.25
CA VAL A 74 8.74 -13.16 1.07
C VAL A 74 7.88 -13.96 0.12
N ARG A 75 6.57 -13.84 0.28
CA ARG A 75 5.57 -14.48 -0.57
C ARG A 75 4.88 -13.46 -1.45
N VAL A 76 4.83 -13.76 -2.75
CA VAL A 76 4.07 -13.00 -3.73
C VAL A 76 2.86 -13.83 -4.18
N PRO A 77 1.63 -13.44 -3.80
CA PRO A 77 0.44 -14.16 -4.24
C PRO A 77 0.19 -13.94 -5.73
N MET A 78 -0.49 -14.89 -6.37
CA MET A 78 -1.06 -14.64 -7.70
C MET A 78 -2.26 -13.69 -7.57
N ASN A 79 -2.44 -12.84 -8.58
CA ASN A 79 -3.57 -11.93 -8.64
C ASN A 79 -4.91 -12.70 -8.71
N LYS A 80 -6.02 -12.00 -8.47
CA LYS A 80 -7.36 -12.60 -8.44
C LYS A 80 -7.95 -12.90 -9.84
N GLN A 81 -7.15 -12.79 -10.91
CA GLN A 81 -7.59 -13.01 -12.28
C GLN A 81 -7.47 -14.48 -12.70
N LYS A 82 -8.04 -14.81 -13.86
CA LYS A 82 -8.04 -16.15 -14.46
C LYS A 82 -7.48 -16.11 -15.88
N GLY A 83 -7.09 -17.28 -16.39
CA GLY A 83 -6.60 -17.44 -17.76
C GLY A 83 -5.37 -16.59 -18.04
N ALA A 84 -5.31 -15.97 -19.22
CA ALA A 84 -4.17 -15.18 -19.68
C ALA A 84 -3.85 -13.94 -18.82
N LYS A 85 -4.79 -13.47 -17.98
CA LYS A 85 -4.57 -12.33 -17.07
C LYS A 85 -4.03 -12.74 -15.70
N ARG A 86 -3.91 -14.05 -15.48
CA ARG A 86 -3.44 -14.59 -14.21
C ARG A 86 -1.93 -14.46 -14.14
N ALA A 87 -1.47 -13.59 -13.26
CA ALA A 87 -0.07 -13.26 -13.05
C ALA A 87 0.21 -13.08 -11.55
N PRO A 88 1.48 -12.98 -11.11
CA PRO A 88 1.81 -12.46 -9.79
C PRO A 88 1.10 -11.12 -9.52
N ALA A 89 0.78 -10.84 -8.26
CA ALA A 89 0.36 -9.50 -7.85
C ALA A 89 1.58 -8.58 -7.83
N PHE A 90 1.85 -7.92 -8.95
CA PHE A 90 3.12 -7.23 -9.21
C PHE A 90 3.46 -6.16 -8.16
N LEU A 91 2.53 -5.24 -7.86
CA LEU A 91 2.74 -4.19 -6.87
C LEU A 91 2.97 -4.80 -5.48
N THR A 92 2.15 -5.76 -5.08
CA THR A 92 2.35 -6.50 -3.82
C THR A 92 3.73 -7.13 -3.77
N GLY A 93 4.17 -7.77 -4.86
CA GLY A 93 5.47 -8.40 -4.94
C GLY A 93 6.63 -7.40 -4.85
N MET A 94 6.52 -6.26 -5.53
CA MET A 94 7.51 -5.18 -5.45
C MET A 94 7.63 -4.68 -4.01
N ILE A 95 6.51 -4.38 -3.35
CA ILE A 95 6.48 -3.88 -1.97
C ILE A 95 7.09 -4.90 -1.00
N ASN A 96 6.68 -6.17 -1.08
CA ASN A 96 7.18 -7.21 -0.18
C ASN A 96 8.69 -7.42 -0.34
N ILE A 97 9.19 -7.49 -1.57
CA ILE A 97 10.63 -7.65 -1.85
C ILE A 97 11.42 -6.43 -1.37
N MET A 98 10.93 -5.21 -1.65
CA MET A 98 11.61 -3.98 -1.26
C MET A 98 11.65 -3.82 0.27
N PHE A 99 10.56 -4.06 1.00
CA PHE A 99 10.60 -4.04 2.46
C PHE A 99 11.58 -5.06 3.02
N SER A 100 11.56 -6.30 2.51
CA SER A 100 12.49 -7.33 2.97
C SER A 100 13.96 -6.96 2.76
N ARG A 101 14.28 -6.41 1.59
CA ARG A 101 15.63 -5.93 1.26
C ARG A 101 16.06 -4.80 2.18
N GLU A 102 15.23 -3.77 2.35
CA GLU A 102 15.58 -2.58 3.13
C GLU A 102 15.63 -2.86 4.64
N LEU A 103 14.83 -3.80 5.14
CA LEU A 103 14.84 -4.23 6.53
C LEU A 103 16.03 -5.12 6.91
N ARG A 104 16.84 -5.56 5.94
CA ARG A 104 18.13 -6.25 6.16
C ARG A 104 18.05 -7.43 7.14
N GLY A 105 17.00 -8.23 7.02
CA GLY A 105 16.77 -9.41 7.85
C GLY A 105 15.99 -9.17 9.14
N LEU A 106 15.56 -7.93 9.42
CA LEU A 106 14.55 -7.69 10.45
C LEU A 106 13.22 -8.34 10.02
N ILE A 107 12.54 -8.92 11.00
CA ILE A 107 11.27 -9.62 10.77
C ILE A 107 10.16 -8.59 10.57
N PHE A 108 9.33 -8.84 9.56
CA PHE A 108 8.08 -8.14 9.29
C PHE A 108 7.04 -9.13 8.78
N GLU A 109 5.79 -8.70 8.67
CA GLU A 109 4.71 -9.50 8.12
C GLU A 109 4.30 -8.96 6.74
N ASP A 110 4.57 -9.74 5.70
CA ASP A 110 4.24 -9.45 4.29
C ASP A 110 2.83 -9.93 3.88
N ASP A 111 2.18 -10.70 4.76
CA ASP A 111 0.76 -11.06 4.79
C ASP A 111 0.40 -11.47 6.24
N PRO A 112 0.01 -10.52 7.11
CA PRO A 112 -0.22 -10.75 8.54
C PRO A 112 -1.27 -11.82 8.86
N ARG A 113 -2.30 -11.95 8.02
CA ARG A 113 -3.45 -12.88 8.20
C ARG A 113 -4.22 -12.78 9.53
N ARG A 114 -3.98 -11.73 10.32
CA ARG A 114 -4.67 -11.42 11.58
C ARG A 114 -4.98 -9.93 11.69
N LEU A 115 -5.87 -9.57 12.61
CA LEU A 115 -6.20 -8.17 12.88
C LEU A 115 -4.99 -7.50 13.55
N PRO A 116 -4.66 -6.26 13.16
CA PRO A 116 -3.77 -5.43 13.96
C PRO A 116 -4.35 -5.22 15.37
N VAL A 117 -3.51 -5.43 16.38
CA VAL A 117 -3.86 -5.29 17.79
C VAL A 117 -2.77 -4.57 18.55
N VAL A 118 -3.16 -3.87 19.61
CA VAL A 118 -2.26 -3.36 20.64
C VAL A 118 -2.61 -4.04 21.94
N ASP A 119 -1.63 -4.68 22.55
CA ASP A 119 -1.74 -5.34 23.85
C ASP A 119 -0.63 -4.89 24.81
N HIS A 120 -0.86 -5.09 26.09
CA HIS A 120 0.15 -4.87 27.12
C HIS A 120 -0.04 -5.89 28.24
N GLU A 121 1.04 -6.57 28.63
CA GLU A 121 1.04 -7.58 29.71
C GLU A 121 -0.05 -8.66 29.60
N GLY A 122 -0.43 -9.02 28.36
CA GLY A 122 -1.45 -10.04 28.09
C GLY A 122 -2.89 -9.50 28.08
N GLU A 123 -3.10 -8.20 28.25
CA GLU A 123 -4.40 -7.53 28.08
C GLU A 123 -4.50 -6.87 26.70
N LEU A 124 -5.56 -7.19 25.96
CA LEU A 124 -5.86 -6.55 24.68
C LEU A 124 -6.41 -5.15 24.92
N LEU A 125 -5.66 -4.12 24.53
CA LEU A 125 -6.05 -2.72 24.72
C LEU A 125 -6.89 -2.19 23.55
N ALA A 126 -6.53 -2.56 22.33
CA ALA A 126 -7.25 -2.14 21.14
C ALA A 126 -7.02 -3.08 19.95
N ALA A 127 -7.92 -3.03 18.97
CA ALA A 127 -7.84 -3.80 17.74
C ALA A 127 -8.46 -3.01 16.58
N MET A 128 -7.92 -3.19 15.37
CA MET A 128 -8.57 -2.73 14.15
C MET A 128 -9.66 -3.71 13.71
N SER A 129 -10.64 -3.25 12.93
CA SER A 129 -11.78 -4.08 12.50
C SER A 129 -11.44 -5.03 11.35
N ARG A 130 -10.32 -4.80 10.66
CA ARG A 130 -9.89 -5.62 9.53
C ARG A 130 -8.39 -5.88 9.50
N ARG A 131 -8.02 -6.84 8.66
CA ARG A 131 -6.62 -7.16 8.34
C ARG A 131 -6.08 -6.12 7.36
N LEU A 132 -4.78 -5.89 7.44
CA LEU A 132 -4.01 -5.08 6.49
C LEU A 132 -3.05 -5.99 5.72
N ASP A 133 -2.52 -5.49 4.61
CA ASP A 133 -1.67 -6.28 3.71
C ASP A 133 -0.25 -6.46 4.25
N GLY A 134 0.22 -5.59 5.15
CA GLY A 134 1.46 -5.84 5.88
C GLY A 134 1.66 -5.01 7.13
N ALA A 135 2.66 -5.40 7.91
CA ALA A 135 2.97 -4.80 9.20
C ALA A 135 4.47 -4.93 9.55
N PHE A 136 4.99 -3.92 10.26
CA PHE A 136 6.32 -3.95 10.85
C PHE A 136 6.27 -3.58 12.34
N PRO A 137 6.97 -4.33 13.23
CA PRO A 137 7.54 -5.66 12.98
C PRO A 137 6.46 -6.75 12.91
N SER A 138 5.26 -6.48 13.45
CA SER A 138 4.14 -7.41 13.45
C SER A 138 2.83 -6.63 13.53
N SER A 139 1.73 -7.24 13.11
CA SER A 139 0.37 -6.77 13.38
C SER A 139 0.02 -6.77 14.88
N VAL A 140 0.82 -7.40 15.74
CA VAL A 140 0.73 -7.24 17.20
C VAL A 140 1.72 -6.18 17.65
N ASN A 141 1.23 -5.10 18.27
CA ASN A 141 2.00 -3.92 18.66
C ASN A 141 2.81 -3.33 17.50
N PRO A 142 2.17 -2.97 16.37
CA PRO A 142 2.88 -2.48 15.19
C PRO A 142 3.58 -1.14 15.45
N ARG A 143 4.69 -0.93 14.76
CA ARG A 143 5.30 0.39 14.51
C ARG A 143 4.77 1.01 13.23
N ALA A 144 4.47 0.17 12.23
CA ALA A 144 3.94 0.56 10.94
C ALA A 144 2.98 -0.50 10.39
N LEU A 145 1.99 -0.04 9.63
CA LEU A 145 0.99 -0.85 8.94
C LEU A 145 0.84 -0.33 7.52
N TRP A 146 0.50 -1.20 6.57
CA TRP A 146 0.20 -0.77 5.21
C TRP A 146 -0.87 -1.59 4.50
N GLU A 147 -1.51 -0.93 3.55
CA GLU A 147 -2.49 -1.52 2.63
C GLU A 147 -2.05 -1.33 1.18
N ILE A 148 -2.40 -2.27 0.31
CA ILE A 148 -2.02 -2.31 -1.10
C ILE A 148 -3.27 -2.38 -1.97
N LYS A 149 -3.40 -1.42 -2.89
CA LYS A 149 -4.52 -1.33 -3.84
C LYS A 149 -4.03 -1.47 -5.27
N GLU A 150 -4.00 -2.73 -5.74
CA GLU A 150 -3.57 -3.10 -7.09
C GLU A 150 -4.77 -3.43 -8.01
N TYR A 151 -4.88 -2.76 -9.17
CA TYR A 151 -6.04 -2.91 -10.07
C TYR A 151 -5.75 -3.03 -11.57
N TYR A 152 -4.60 -3.60 -11.97
CA TYR A 152 -4.16 -3.61 -13.38
C TYR A 152 -5.15 -4.20 -14.39
N TYR A 153 -5.94 -5.20 -13.96
CA TYR A 153 -6.86 -5.92 -14.85
C TYR A 153 -8.33 -5.64 -14.58
N THR A 154 -8.66 -4.63 -13.77
CA THR A 154 -10.07 -4.36 -13.44
C THR A 154 -10.81 -3.77 -14.63
N THR A 155 -11.93 -4.41 -14.99
CA THR A 155 -12.87 -3.89 -16.00
C THR A 155 -14.04 -3.15 -15.36
N THR A 156 -14.25 -3.33 -14.05
CA THR A 156 -15.32 -2.70 -13.29
C THR A 156 -14.75 -1.52 -12.51
N PHE A 157 -15.25 -0.33 -12.83
CA PHE A 157 -14.95 0.91 -12.13
C PHE A 157 -16.20 1.37 -11.39
N GLY A 158 -16.06 1.95 -10.20
CA GLY A 158 -17.18 2.28 -9.31
C GLY A 158 -16.93 1.77 -7.89
N SER A 159 -17.87 1.01 -7.33
CA SER A 159 -17.91 0.62 -5.91
C SER A 159 -16.58 0.10 -5.38
N LYS A 160 -15.88 -0.77 -6.10
CA LYS A 160 -14.58 -1.31 -5.66
C LYS A 160 -13.51 -0.25 -5.39
N ILE A 161 -13.46 0.81 -6.22
CA ILE A 161 -12.46 1.87 -6.08
C ILE A 161 -12.89 2.84 -4.99
N SER A 162 -14.19 3.14 -4.88
CA SER A 162 -14.68 3.91 -3.74
C SER A 162 -14.46 3.18 -2.41
N ASP A 163 -14.69 1.86 -2.38
CA ASP A 163 -14.46 1.02 -1.21
C ASP A 163 -12.98 1.08 -0.81
N ALA A 164 -12.06 1.02 -1.77
CA ALA A 164 -10.63 1.19 -1.50
C ALA A 164 -10.31 2.52 -0.79
N VAL A 165 -10.93 3.62 -1.21
CA VAL A 165 -10.74 4.94 -0.59
C VAL A 165 -11.38 5.01 0.80
N TYR A 166 -12.64 4.58 0.93
CA TYR A 166 -13.37 4.70 2.19
C TYR A 166 -12.83 3.77 3.26
N ILE A 167 -12.45 2.54 2.90
CA ILE A 167 -11.82 1.61 3.81
C ILE A 167 -10.49 2.17 4.30
N SER A 168 -9.65 2.74 3.42
CA SER A 168 -8.38 3.36 3.84
C SER A 168 -8.59 4.51 4.83
N GLN A 169 -9.66 5.31 4.66
CA GLN A 169 -10.01 6.34 5.64
C GLN A 169 -10.49 5.77 6.97
N LEU A 170 -11.22 4.65 6.96
CA LEU A 170 -11.61 3.93 8.17
C LEU A 170 -10.39 3.41 8.91
N ASP A 171 -9.43 2.80 8.21
CA ASP A 171 -8.18 2.32 8.83
C ASP A 171 -7.44 3.46 9.52
N GLY A 172 -7.36 4.60 8.84
CA GLY A 172 -6.75 5.81 9.37
C GLY A 172 -7.44 6.36 10.61
N HIS A 173 -8.76 6.28 10.64
CA HIS A 173 -9.58 6.67 11.78
C HIS A 173 -9.39 5.72 12.97
N GLU A 174 -9.51 4.41 12.75
CA GLU A 174 -9.27 3.39 13.79
C GLU A 174 -7.86 3.50 14.36
N ARG A 175 -6.86 3.68 13.50
CA ARG A 175 -5.47 3.86 13.92
C ARG A 175 -5.29 5.13 14.76
N HIS A 176 -5.98 6.23 14.47
CA HIS A 176 -6.00 7.41 15.37
C HIS A 176 -6.61 7.10 16.74
N GLU A 177 -7.73 6.38 16.78
CA GLU A 177 -8.38 6.01 18.06
C GLU A 177 -7.47 5.12 18.90
N ILE A 178 -6.78 4.16 18.26
CA ILE A 178 -5.81 3.29 18.92
C ILE A 178 -4.67 4.13 19.49
N VAL A 179 -4.01 4.97 18.68
CA VAL A 179 -2.90 5.82 19.11
C VAL A 179 -3.32 6.76 20.26
N ALA A 180 -4.51 7.36 20.17
CA ALA A 180 -5.03 8.25 21.21
C ALA A 180 -5.32 7.51 22.53
N LYS A 181 -5.75 6.24 22.46
CA LYS A 181 -6.06 5.41 23.62
C LYS A 181 -4.82 4.81 24.28
N THR A 182 -3.85 4.35 23.49
CA THR A 182 -2.71 3.57 23.97
C THR A 182 -1.42 4.38 24.09
N GLY A 183 -1.34 5.54 23.41
CA GLY A 183 -0.12 6.32 23.29
C GLY A 183 0.95 5.67 22.40
N GLN A 184 0.69 4.50 21.82
CA GLN A 184 1.64 3.83 20.93
C GLN A 184 1.53 4.43 19.52
N PRO A 185 2.59 5.03 18.98
CA PRO A 185 2.59 5.55 17.61
C PRO A 185 2.56 4.40 16.60
N ILE A 186 1.72 4.54 15.58
CA ILE A 186 1.55 3.57 14.50
C ILE A 186 1.49 4.37 13.20
N ASP A 187 2.45 4.17 12.31
CA ASP A 187 2.38 4.74 10.95
C ASP A 187 1.42 3.91 10.09
N LEU A 188 0.69 4.58 9.20
CA LEU A 188 -0.21 3.94 8.25
C LEU A 188 0.07 4.41 6.82
N TYR A 189 0.51 3.47 5.98
CA TYR A 189 0.86 3.72 4.59
C TYR A 189 -0.16 3.09 3.63
N LEU A 190 -0.41 3.75 2.51
CA LEU A 190 -1.25 3.23 1.43
C LEU A 190 -0.47 3.17 0.12
N PHE A 191 -0.32 1.98 -0.42
CA PHE A 191 0.27 1.77 -1.73
C PHE A 191 -0.83 1.60 -2.78
N VAL A 192 -0.76 2.32 -3.90
CA VAL A 192 -1.77 2.22 -4.96
C VAL A 192 -1.14 2.14 -6.34
N ASP A 193 -1.72 1.33 -7.22
CA ASP A 193 -1.35 1.36 -8.64
C ASP A 193 -2.43 0.80 -9.58
N ALA A 194 -2.19 1.04 -10.88
CA ALA A 194 -2.96 0.81 -12.09
C ALA A 194 -3.40 2.13 -12.75
N TYR A 195 -2.60 2.60 -13.71
CA TYR A 195 -2.81 3.84 -14.48
C TYR A 195 -4.24 3.97 -15.02
N ASP A 196 -4.73 2.95 -15.74
CA ASP A 196 -6.08 3.00 -16.32
C ASP A 196 -7.19 3.09 -15.26
N THR A 197 -6.98 2.49 -14.09
CA THR A 197 -7.97 2.49 -13.02
C THR A 197 -7.98 3.83 -12.31
N TRP A 198 -6.83 4.30 -11.86
CA TRP A 198 -6.72 5.46 -11.00
C TRP A 198 -6.67 6.77 -11.77
N TRP A 199 -5.97 6.82 -12.92
CA TRP A 199 -5.85 8.03 -13.71
C TRP A 199 -7.02 8.19 -14.69
N THR A 200 -7.18 7.23 -15.59
CA THR A 200 -8.14 7.33 -16.70
C THR A 200 -9.59 7.33 -16.20
N LYS A 201 -9.90 6.47 -15.22
CA LYS A 201 -11.26 6.32 -14.68
C LYS A 201 -11.44 6.99 -13.31
N GLY A 202 -10.39 7.03 -12.49
CA GLY A 202 -10.48 7.29 -11.05
C GLY A 202 -9.90 8.59 -10.52
N LYS A 203 -9.68 9.60 -11.36
CA LYS A 203 -9.03 10.85 -10.94
C LYS A 203 -9.69 11.51 -9.72
N ALA A 204 -11.02 11.46 -9.63
CA ALA A 204 -11.75 11.98 -8.45
C ALA A 204 -11.43 11.22 -7.15
N TYR A 205 -11.13 9.93 -7.21
CA TYR A 205 -10.73 9.13 -6.06
C TYR A 205 -9.28 9.37 -5.67
N LEU A 206 -8.38 9.62 -6.63
CA LEU A 206 -7.03 10.08 -6.32
C LEU A 206 -7.05 11.40 -5.54
N CYS A 207 -7.94 12.35 -5.89
CA CYS A 207 -8.14 13.56 -5.07
C CYS A 207 -8.46 13.21 -3.62
N ARG A 208 -9.29 12.19 -3.38
CA ARG A 208 -9.69 11.78 -2.02
C ARG A 208 -8.57 11.09 -1.26
N LEU A 209 -7.66 10.41 -1.93
CA LEU A 209 -6.44 9.88 -1.29
C LEU A 209 -5.53 11.02 -0.83
N ILE A 210 -5.37 12.07 -1.65
CA ILE A 210 -4.60 13.26 -1.24
C ILE A 210 -5.33 14.04 -0.13
N ASP A 211 -6.66 14.08 -0.15
CA ASP A 211 -7.45 14.62 0.97
C ASP A 211 -7.22 13.81 2.26
N ALA A 212 -7.03 12.49 2.16
CA ALA A 212 -6.77 11.61 3.29
C ALA A 212 -5.39 11.89 3.93
N VAL A 213 -4.36 12.09 3.10
CA VAL A 213 -3.03 12.52 3.56
C VAL A 213 -3.10 13.90 4.22
N ASN A 214 -3.74 14.87 3.57
CA ASN A 214 -3.86 16.23 4.11
C ASN A 214 -4.62 16.28 5.45
N LYS A 215 -5.52 15.32 5.71
CA LYS A 215 -6.24 15.18 6.99
C LYS A 215 -5.43 14.42 8.06
N GLY A 216 -4.30 13.82 7.69
CA GLY A 216 -3.49 12.98 8.58
C GLY A 216 -4.12 11.62 8.91
N VAL A 217 -5.13 11.16 8.16
CA VAL A 217 -5.67 9.81 8.38
C VAL A 217 -4.77 8.73 7.77
N ILE A 218 -4.01 9.08 6.73
CA ILE A 218 -2.97 8.25 6.13
C ILE A 218 -1.69 9.07 6.17
N ASP A 219 -0.59 8.49 6.62
CA ASP A 219 0.68 9.21 6.75
C ASP A 219 1.34 9.40 5.39
N GLU A 220 1.23 8.41 4.50
CA GLU A 220 1.70 8.52 3.12
C GLU A 220 0.90 7.67 2.13
N VAL A 221 0.68 8.21 0.93
CA VAL A 221 0.16 7.47 -0.23
C VAL A 221 1.30 7.33 -1.22
N VAL A 222 1.73 6.09 -1.46
CA VAL A 222 2.82 5.74 -2.37
C VAL A 222 2.23 5.20 -3.66
N VAL A 223 2.63 5.78 -4.80
CA VAL A 223 2.01 5.48 -6.10
C VAL A 223 2.97 4.70 -7.00
N GLY A 224 2.58 3.50 -7.42
CA GLY A 224 3.29 2.70 -8.44
C GLY A 224 4.80 2.66 -8.27
N THR A 225 5.55 3.22 -9.23
CA THR A 225 7.02 3.22 -9.25
C THR A 225 7.66 3.90 -8.04
N GLU A 226 6.93 4.78 -7.36
CA GLU A 226 7.43 5.50 -6.17
C GLU A 226 7.81 4.55 -5.03
N CYS A 227 7.28 3.32 -4.99
CA CYS A 227 7.63 2.36 -3.95
C CYS A 227 9.14 2.04 -3.88
N LEU A 228 9.89 2.19 -4.98
CA LEU A 228 11.33 1.96 -5.02
C LEU A 228 12.10 3.00 -4.20
N ASP A 229 11.61 4.24 -4.15
CA ASP A 229 12.24 5.34 -3.42
C ASP A 229 11.61 5.56 -2.04
N ALA A 230 10.28 5.38 -1.94
CA ALA A 230 9.54 5.58 -0.70
C ALA A 230 9.87 4.53 0.36
N ILE A 231 9.95 3.24 0.00
CA ILE A 231 10.20 2.18 0.99
C ILE A 231 11.55 2.35 1.70
N PRO A 232 12.69 2.58 0.99
CA PRO A 232 13.95 2.88 1.67
C PRO A 232 13.85 4.09 2.59
N ARG A 233 13.20 5.19 2.17
CA ARG A 233 13.00 6.37 3.01
C ARG A 233 12.17 6.07 4.26
N ILE A 234 11.08 5.33 4.11
CA ILE A 234 10.18 4.93 5.20
C ILE A 234 10.96 4.08 6.21
N VAL A 235 11.64 3.02 5.76
CA VAL A 235 12.40 2.12 6.63
C VAL A 235 13.52 2.87 7.38
N HIS A 236 14.21 3.81 6.73
CA HIS A 236 15.24 4.62 7.39
C HIS A 236 14.71 5.62 8.44
N SER A 237 13.40 5.83 8.50
CA SER A 237 12.76 6.65 9.53
C SER A 237 12.37 5.88 10.79
N TRP A 238 12.50 4.54 10.77
CA TRP A 238 12.11 3.64 11.86
C TRP A 238 13.22 3.45 12.90
#